data_AF-A0A811T9M9-F1
#
_entry.id   AF-A0A811T9M9-F1
#
_cell.length_a   1.000
_cell.length_b   1.000
_cell.length_c   1.000
_cell.angle_alpha   90.00
_cell.angle_beta   90.00
_cell.angle_gamma   90.00
#
_symmetry.space_group_name_H-M   'P 1'
#
loop_
_entity.id
_entity.type
_entity.pdbx_description
1 polymer ?
#
loop_
_entity_poly.entity_id
_entity_poly.type
_entity_poly.pdbx_seq_one_letter_code
_entity_poly.pdbx_strand_id
1 'polypeptide(L)'
;MNKEKMTKLFVMGTKKRAALRLLIVAFALLVSSSVISAYSITDGAVSYNSIEDETTWTFNVSCASGDPHDISHFTVAWCSESAIRNVSVEGTELYYKQDPGWDYGDHDGVHGIKIDYQVNTNNTVIVTIVLKGDYGTPIATVAYGIKYDGFVDNGNDLTGPLASSCTEIPEFTTIALPALAVLGLFMFFNRRRNQK
;
A
#
# COMPACT_ATOMS: atom_id res chain seq x y z
N MET A 1 -42.99 -1.34 -64.24
CA MET A 1 -42.55 -2.11 -63.04
C MET A 1 -41.21 -1.52 -62.61
N ASN A 2 -41.24 -0.59 -61.66
CA ASN A 2 -40.26 0.51 -61.59
C ASN A 2 -39.17 0.25 -60.53
N LYS A 3 -37.91 0.29 -60.99
CA LYS A 3 -36.67 0.04 -60.21
C LYS A 3 -36.50 0.93 -58.96
N GLU A 4 -37.28 2.00 -58.82
CA GLU A 4 -37.15 2.97 -57.73
C GLU A 4 -37.60 2.47 -56.35
N LYS A 5 -38.46 1.45 -56.26
CA LYS A 5 -39.00 1.00 -54.96
C LYS A 5 -38.04 0.07 -54.19
N MET A 6 -37.12 -0.59 -54.87
CA MET A 6 -36.14 -1.49 -54.21
C MET A 6 -34.94 -0.76 -53.62
N THR A 7 -34.56 0.41 -54.14
CA THR A 7 -33.38 1.14 -53.65
C THR A 7 -33.63 1.81 -52.29
N LYS A 8 -34.88 2.17 -51.95
CA LYS A 8 -35.21 2.76 -50.65
C LYS A 8 -35.18 1.77 -49.48
N LEU A 9 -35.40 0.48 -49.73
CA LEU A 9 -35.37 -0.56 -48.68
C LEU A 9 -33.94 -0.96 -48.30
N PHE A 10 -32.97 -0.83 -49.20
CA PHE A 10 -31.57 -1.16 -48.90
C PHE A 10 -30.83 -0.06 -48.12
N VAL A 11 -31.26 1.20 -48.25
CA VAL A 11 -30.61 2.35 -47.59
C VAL A 11 -31.13 2.58 -46.15
N MET A 12 -32.29 2.04 -45.78
CA MET A 12 -32.83 2.16 -44.41
C MET A 12 -32.14 1.23 -43.40
N GLY A 13 -31.45 0.18 -43.85
CA GLY A 13 -30.77 -0.79 -42.97
C GLY A 13 -29.40 -0.35 -42.45
N THR A 14 -28.76 0.62 -43.10
CA THR A 14 -27.36 1.03 -42.79
C THR A 14 -27.29 2.22 -41.85
N LYS A 15 -28.24 3.17 -41.91
CA LYS A 15 -28.23 4.37 -41.05
C LYS A 15 -28.53 4.06 -39.57
N LYS A 16 -29.41 3.10 -39.28
CA LYS A 16 -29.69 2.68 -37.89
C LYS A 16 -28.55 1.87 -37.26
N ARG A 17 -27.74 1.18 -38.07
CA ARG A 17 -26.57 0.42 -37.60
C ARG A 17 -25.35 1.33 -37.34
N ALA A 18 -25.23 2.44 -38.04
CA ALA A 18 -24.19 3.44 -37.81
C ALA A 18 -24.43 4.25 -36.53
N ALA A 19 -25.67 4.70 -36.28
CA ALA A 19 -26.02 5.43 -35.07
C ALA A 19 -25.86 4.58 -33.79
N LEU A 20 -26.20 3.28 -33.85
CA LEU A 20 -26.02 2.37 -32.72
C LEU A 20 -24.55 2.03 -32.45
N ARG A 21 -23.71 1.92 -33.49
CA ARG A 21 -22.26 1.75 -33.33
C ARG A 21 -21.58 3.01 -32.78
N LEU A 22 -22.06 4.20 -33.16
CA LEU A 22 -21.54 5.46 -32.61
C LEU A 22 -21.92 5.64 -31.13
N LEU A 23 -23.10 5.17 -30.71
CA LEU A 23 -23.54 5.20 -29.32
C LEU A 23 -22.74 4.23 -28.42
N ILE A 24 -22.34 3.07 -28.95
CA ILE A 24 -21.49 2.09 -28.24
C ILE A 24 -20.04 2.59 -28.13
N VAL A 25 -19.54 3.34 -29.12
CA VAL A 25 -18.21 3.97 -29.03
C VAL A 25 -18.23 5.19 -28.10
N ALA A 26 -19.35 5.93 -28.01
CA ALA A 26 -19.51 7.04 -27.08
C ALA A 26 -19.59 6.61 -25.59
N PHE A 27 -19.93 5.34 -25.32
CA PHE A 27 -19.94 4.79 -23.95
C PHE A 27 -18.62 4.12 -23.54
N ALA A 28 -17.67 3.98 -24.48
CA ALA A 28 -16.34 3.42 -24.21
C ALA A 28 -15.30 4.48 -23.82
N LEU A 29 -15.65 5.76 -23.83
CA LEU A 29 -14.96 6.80 -23.08
C LEU A 29 -15.54 6.83 -21.65
N LEU A 30 -15.50 5.68 -20.98
CA LEU A 30 -15.38 5.69 -19.54
C LEU A 30 -14.07 6.41 -19.28
N VAL A 31 -14.17 7.70 -18.97
CA VAL A 31 -13.11 8.42 -18.28
C VAL A 31 -12.80 7.53 -17.09
N SER A 32 -11.68 6.81 -17.16
CA SER A 32 -11.04 6.27 -15.99
C SER A 32 -10.69 7.50 -15.17
N SER A 33 -11.64 7.99 -14.37
CA SER A 33 -11.31 8.75 -13.19
C SER A 33 -10.53 7.75 -12.37
N SER A 34 -9.21 7.71 -12.59
CA SER A 34 -8.29 7.27 -11.57
C SER A 34 -8.77 7.96 -10.32
N VAL A 35 -9.32 7.19 -9.39
CA VAL A 35 -9.50 7.63 -8.02
C VAL A 35 -8.11 8.12 -7.64
N ILE A 36 -7.95 9.43 -7.62
CA ILE A 36 -6.79 10.04 -7.00
C ILE A 36 -6.96 9.59 -5.56
N SER A 37 -6.14 8.63 -5.14
CA SER A 37 -6.11 8.22 -3.75
C SER A 37 -5.91 9.49 -2.94
N ALA A 38 -6.85 9.81 -2.03
CA ALA A 38 -6.82 11.07 -1.30
C ALA A 38 -5.53 11.21 -0.49
N TYR A 39 -4.96 10.06 -0.11
CA TYR A 39 -3.63 9.93 0.46
C TYR A 39 -2.81 8.98 -0.39
N SER A 40 -1.53 9.26 -0.57
CA SER A 40 -0.64 8.35 -1.28
C SER A 40 0.78 8.43 -0.76
N ILE A 41 1.45 7.28 -0.78
CA ILE A 41 2.91 7.22 -0.77
C ILE A 41 3.30 6.80 -2.17
N THR A 42 4.30 7.46 -2.74
CA THR A 42 4.87 7.05 -4.04
C THR A 42 6.37 6.95 -3.93
N ASP A 43 6.94 6.02 -4.69
CA ASP A 43 8.37 5.79 -4.72
C ASP A 43 9.12 7.03 -5.19
N GLY A 44 10.13 7.43 -4.42
CA GLY A 44 11.17 8.35 -4.84
C GLY A 44 12.37 7.58 -5.41
N ALA A 45 13.57 8.07 -5.10
CA ALA A 45 14.83 7.49 -5.54
C ALA A 45 15.40 6.51 -4.51
N VAL A 46 16.12 5.49 -5.00
CA VAL A 46 16.94 4.60 -4.17
C VAL A 46 18.38 4.69 -4.65
N SER A 47 19.32 4.89 -3.73
CA SER A 47 20.75 4.94 -4.04
C SER A 47 21.57 4.25 -2.96
N TYR A 48 22.50 3.40 -3.39
CA TYR A 48 23.48 2.75 -2.51
C TYR A 48 24.85 3.43 -2.59
N ASN A 49 25.42 3.77 -1.43
CA ASN A 49 26.78 4.24 -1.24
C ASN A 49 27.64 3.10 -0.69
N SER A 50 28.48 2.51 -1.54
CA SER A 50 29.36 1.40 -1.16
C SER A 50 30.52 1.78 -0.24
N ILE A 51 30.80 3.08 -0.06
CA ILE A 51 31.88 3.56 0.81
C ILE A 51 31.41 3.58 2.26
N GLU A 52 30.20 4.11 2.48
CA GLU A 52 29.58 4.21 3.81
C GLU A 52 28.80 2.93 4.17
N ASP A 53 28.58 2.06 3.17
CA ASP A 53 27.70 0.91 3.26
C ASP A 53 26.29 1.33 3.67
N GLU A 54 25.74 2.31 2.94
CA GLU A 54 24.44 2.91 3.22
C GLU A 54 23.55 2.98 1.99
N THR A 55 22.27 2.67 2.16
CA THR A 55 21.24 2.89 1.16
C THR A 55 20.33 4.03 1.60
N THR A 56 20.13 4.99 0.71
CA THR A 56 19.18 6.09 0.89
C THR A 56 17.93 5.81 0.06
N TRP A 57 16.79 5.90 0.73
CA TRP A 57 15.47 5.82 0.13
C TRP A 57 14.76 7.14 0.27
N THR A 58 14.07 7.57 -0.78
CA THR A 58 13.14 8.70 -0.71
C THR A 58 11.73 8.28 -1.10
N PHE A 59 10.74 8.86 -0.44
CA PHE A 59 9.32 8.67 -0.71
C PHE A 59 8.63 10.03 -0.78
N ASN A 60 7.63 10.15 -1.64
CA ASN A 60 6.71 11.29 -1.59
C ASN A 60 5.43 10.86 -0.89
N VAL A 61 5.10 11.52 0.22
CA VAL A 61 3.86 11.31 0.96
C VAL A 61 2.95 12.50 0.70
N SER A 62 1.80 12.26 0.08
CA SER A 62 0.89 13.30 -0.41
C SER A 62 -0.48 13.19 0.24
N CYS A 63 -1.01 14.33 0.69
CA CYS A 63 -2.42 14.51 1.06
C CYS A 63 -3.10 15.43 0.04
N ALA A 64 -4.07 14.93 -0.71
CA ALA A 64 -4.66 15.59 -1.87
C ALA A 64 -5.62 16.72 -1.52
N SER A 65 -5.82 17.66 -2.47
CA SER A 65 -6.77 18.77 -2.33
C SER A 65 -8.22 18.26 -2.41
N GLY A 66 -8.86 18.09 -1.26
CA GLY A 66 -10.23 17.56 -1.20
C GLY A 66 -10.44 16.64 0.00
N ASP A 67 -9.36 16.29 0.68
CA ASP A 67 -9.44 15.51 1.89
C ASP A 67 -9.88 16.34 3.10
N PRO A 68 -10.81 15.85 3.94
CA PRO A 68 -11.20 16.51 5.18
C PRO A 68 -10.19 16.39 6.33
N HIS A 69 -9.17 15.54 6.22
CA HIS A 69 -8.24 15.20 7.29
C HIS A 69 -6.78 15.25 6.84
N ASP A 70 -5.92 15.67 7.76
CA ASP A 70 -4.48 15.60 7.57
C ASP A 70 -3.97 14.18 7.87
N ILE A 71 -2.85 13.80 7.24
CA ILE A 71 -2.14 12.56 7.59
C ILE A 71 -1.50 12.79 8.95
N SER A 72 -1.73 11.88 9.89
CA SER A 72 -1.16 11.93 11.24
C SER A 72 0.18 11.20 11.35
N HIS A 73 0.31 10.07 10.66
CA HIS A 73 1.56 9.35 10.45
C HIS A 73 1.43 8.42 9.26
N PHE A 74 2.57 7.86 8.86
CA PHE A 74 2.64 6.80 7.89
C PHE A 74 3.70 5.79 8.32
N THR A 75 3.53 4.55 7.88
CA THR A 75 4.38 3.42 8.22
C THR A 75 4.90 2.79 6.94
N VAL A 76 6.20 2.54 6.90
CA VAL A 76 6.88 1.85 5.78
C VAL A 76 7.40 0.52 6.30
N ALA A 77 7.07 -0.58 5.60
CA ALA A 77 7.51 -1.91 5.99
C ALA A 77 9.04 -2.01 5.96
N TRP A 78 9.64 -2.49 7.05
CA TRP A 78 11.08 -2.68 7.14
C TRP A 78 11.42 -3.80 8.11
N CYS A 79 12.51 -4.53 7.85
CA CYS A 79 12.79 -5.80 8.54
C CYS A 79 13.81 -5.69 9.69
N SER A 80 14.47 -4.55 9.85
CA SER A 80 15.44 -4.38 10.93
C SER A 80 15.56 -2.94 11.39
N GLU A 81 15.21 -2.69 12.64
CA GLU A 81 15.50 -1.43 13.33
C GLU A 81 16.98 -1.08 13.32
N SER A 82 17.85 -2.09 13.50
CA SER A 82 19.30 -1.89 13.60
C SER A 82 19.96 -1.41 12.30
N ALA A 83 19.27 -1.58 11.18
CA ALA A 83 19.71 -1.07 9.89
C ALA A 83 19.44 0.44 9.77
N ILE A 84 18.46 0.99 10.49
CA ILE A 84 18.08 2.40 10.36
C ILE A 84 19.22 3.27 10.87
N ARG A 85 19.62 4.24 10.06
CA ARG A 85 20.68 5.21 10.36
C ARG A 85 20.12 6.60 10.56
N ASN A 86 19.22 7.00 9.66
CA ASN A 86 18.61 8.31 9.70
C ASN A 86 17.19 8.22 9.13
N VAL A 87 16.29 9.02 9.67
CA VAL A 87 14.96 9.26 9.13
C VAL A 87 14.77 10.77 9.10
N SER A 88 14.41 11.33 7.96
CA SER A 88 14.18 12.76 7.83
C SER A 88 12.97 13.06 6.97
N VAL A 89 12.36 14.21 7.22
CA VAL A 89 11.25 14.75 6.42
C VAL A 89 11.64 16.16 5.99
N GLU A 90 11.57 16.45 4.70
CA GLU A 90 12.01 17.73 4.11
C GLU A 90 13.45 18.10 4.50
N GLY A 91 14.32 17.09 4.60
CA GLY A 91 15.72 17.26 5.03
C GLY A 91 15.93 17.54 6.52
N THR A 92 14.86 17.58 7.33
CA THR A 92 14.95 17.70 8.79
C THR A 92 14.97 16.32 9.44
N GLU A 93 16.04 16.00 10.15
CA GLU A 93 16.19 14.74 10.89
C GLU A 93 15.13 14.60 11.99
N LEU A 94 14.54 13.41 12.05
CA LEU A 94 13.59 13.00 13.07
C LEU A 94 14.26 12.05 14.05
N TYR A 95 13.91 12.20 15.33
CA TYR A 95 14.52 11.42 16.40
C TYR A 95 13.64 10.26 16.84
N TYR A 96 14.29 9.19 17.25
CA TYR A 96 13.62 7.96 17.71
C TYR A 96 12.77 8.22 18.97
N LYS A 97 11.51 7.80 18.93
CA LYS A 97 10.51 7.95 20.01
C LYS A 97 10.32 9.38 20.50
N GLN A 98 10.32 10.34 19.56
CA GLN A 98 9.99 11.75 19.80
C GLN A 98 8.76 12.18 19.00
N ASP A 99 8.28 13.41 19.25
CA ASP A 99 7.14 14.01 18.56
C ASP A 99 7.52 15.43 18.07
N PRO A 100 7.60 15.68 16.74
CA PRO A 100 7.56 14.68 15.67
C PRO A 100 8.79 13.75 15.75
N GLY A 101 8.65 12.52 15.24
CA GLY A 101 9.72 11.53 15.35
C GLY A 101 9.42 10.26 14.57
N TRP A 102 10.13 9.19 14.91
CA TRP A 102 9.88 7.88 14.34
C TRP A 102 10.03 6.78 15.39
N ASP A 103 9.34 5.66 15.17
CA ASP A 103 9.43 4.45 15.96
C ASP A 103 9.47 3.21 15.04
N TYR A 104 9.85 2.07 15.62
CA TYR A 104 9.96 0.79 14.91
C TYR A 104 9.14 -0.27 15.63
N GLY A 105 8.38 -1.06 14.87
CA GLY A 105 7.55 -2.14 15.38
C GLY A 105 6.36 -2.45 14.48
N ASP A 106 5.33 -3.06 15.07
CA ASP A 106 4.07 -3.33 14.40
C ASP A 106 3.14 -2.12 14.53
N HIS A 107 2.87 -1.44 13.41
CA HIS A 107 2.03 -0.25 13.36
C HIS A 107 1.02 -0.39 12.23
N ASP A 108 -0.26 -0.21 12.56
CA ASP A 108 -1.34 -0.16 11.55
C ASP A 108 -1.38 -1.38 10.58
N GLY A 109 -0.89 -2.54 11.04
CA GLY A 109 -0.81 -3.77 10.25
C GLY A 109 0.46 -3.90 9.40
N VAL A 110 1.41 -2.98 9.53
CA VAL A 110 2.70 -2.97 8.86
C VAL A 110 3.82 -3.07 9.90
N HIS A 111 4.68 -4.08 9.77
CA HIS A 111 5.90 -4.17 10.58
C HIS A 111 7.00 -3.33 9.94
N GLY A 112 7.46 -2.29 10.64
CA GLY A 112 8.52 -1.44 10.12
C GLY A 112 8.63 -0.10 10.82
N ILE A 113 8.89 0.94 10.03
CA ILE A 113 9.21 2.29 10.49
C ILE A 113 7.94 3.11 10.46
N LYS A 114 7.45 3.54 11.62
CA LYS A 114 6.38 4.52 11.72
C LYS A 114 6.98 5.91 11.90
N ILE A 115 6.47 6.86 11.14
CA ILE A 115 6.96 8.23 11.10
C ILE A 115 5.81 9.15 11.52
N ASP A 116 5.93 9.69 12.73
CA ASP A 116 4.99 10.64 13.33
C ASP A 116 5.28 12.03 12.78
N TYR A 117 4.68 12.33 11.63
CA TYR A 117 4.78 13.62 10.97
C TYR A 117 3.45 13.99 10.31
N GLN A 118 2.90 15.15 10.68
CA GLN A 118 1.65 15.63 10.11
C GLN A 118 1.84 16.15 8.69
N VAL A 119 1.15 15.55 7.72
CA VAL A 119 1.10 16.07 6.35
C VAL A 119 -0.25 16.75 6.14
N ASN A 120 -0.20 18.08 6.07
CA ASN A 120 -1.38 18.90 5.85
C ASN A 120 -2.01 18.62 4.49
N THR A 121 -3.32 18.80 4.43
CA THR A 121 -4.11 18.74 3.19
C THR A 121 -3.50 19.64 2.12
N ASN A 122 -3.51 19.17 0.87
CA ASN A 122 -2.91 19.83 -0.29
C ASN A 122 -1.38 20.04 -0.17
N ASN A 123 -0.71 19.17 0.58
CA ASN A 123 0.74 19.17 0.69
C ASN A 123 1.32 17.81 0.29
N THR A 124 2.58 17.83 -0.12
CA THR A 124 3.41 16.64 -0.32
C THR A 124 4.72 16.85 0.40
N VAL A 125 5.14 15.86 1.16
CA VAL A 125 6.43 15.87 1.84
C VAL A 125 7.34 14.77 1.32
N ILE A 126 8.63 15.08 1.23
CA ILE A 126 9.68 14.14 0.90
C ILE A 126 10.20 13.53 2.20
N VAL A 127 10.10 12.22 2.27
CA VAL A 127 10.60 11.42 3.40
C VAL A 127 11.87 10.73 2.94
N THR A 128 12.93 10.79 3.74
CA THR A 128 14.18 10.11 3.47
C THR A 128 14.50 9.13 4.58
N ILE A 129 14.82 7.89 4.22
CA ILE A 129 15.25 6.85 5.14
C ILE A 129 16.64 6.38 4.70
N VAL A 130 17.61 6.48 5.61
CA VAL A 130 18.98 5.98 5.40
C VAL A 130 19.16 4.72 6.21
N LEU A 131 19.70 3.70 5.56
CA LEU A 131 19.80 2.34 6.06
C LEU A 131 21.23 1.82 5.88
N LYS A 132 21.73 1.06 6.83
CA LYS A 132 23.04 0.43 6.77
C LYS A 132 22.98 -0.89 6.02
N GLY A 133 23.67 -0.98 4.89
CA GLY A 133 23.71 -2.12 3.99
C GLY A 133 23.23 -1.78 2.59
N ASP A 134 23.45 -2.70 1.65
CA ASP A 134 22.91 -2.63 0.29
C ASP A 134 21.46 -3.13 0.27
N TYR A 135 20.54 -2.18 0.27
CA TYR A 135 19.12 -2.36 0.04
C TYR A 135 18.73 -1.68 -1.26
N GLY A 136 19.60 -1.62 -2.27
CA GLY A 136 19.30 -0.99 -3.57
C GLY A 136 18.83 -1.98 -4.63
N THR A 137 19.23 -3.25 -4.54
CA THR A 137 18.88 -4.31 -5.51
C THR A 137 18.93 -5.72 -4.88
N PRO A 138 18.09 -6.69 -5.29
CA PRO A 138 17.00 -6.58 -6.26
C PRO A 138 15.76 -5.84 -5.73
N ILE A 139 15.03 -5.21 -6.65
CA ILE A 139 13.77 -4.49 -6.39
C ILE A 139 12.65 -5.51 -6.15
N ALA A 140 11.88 -5.38 -5.07
CA ALA A 140 10.61 -6.08 -4.89
C ALA A 140 9.54 -5.12 -4.39
N THR A 141 8.69 -5.53 -3.44
CA THR A 141 7.63 -4.68 -2.95
C THR A 141 7.77 -4.36 -1.46
N VAL A 142 7.50 -3.10 -1.10
CA VAL A 142 7.46 -2.57 0.26
C VAL A 142 6.02 -2.22 0.58
N ALA A 143 5.45 -2.83 1.61
CA ALA A 143 4.13 -2.45 2.10
C ALA A 143 4.18 -1.13 2.85
N TYR A 144 3.07 -0.39 2.86
CA TYR A 144 2.94 0.84 3.62
C TYR A 144 1.52 1.03 4.16
N GLY A 145 1.41 1.85 5.20
CA GLY A 145 0.16 2.29 5.78
C GLY A 145 0.18 3.81 5.99
N ILE A 146 -0.96 4.46 5.77
CA ILE A 146 -1.18 5.88 6.07
C ILE A 146 -2.29 5.96 7.10
N LYS A 147 -2.07 6.71 8.18
CA LYS A 147 -3.10 6.96 9.19
C LYS A 147 -3.61 8.39 9.16
N TYR A 148 -4.92 8.54 9.06
CA TYR A 148 -5.64 9.81 9.09
C TYR A 148 -6.97 9.62 9.82
N ASP A 149 -7.41 10.61 10.61
CA ASP A 149 -8.69 10.58 11.33
C ASP A 149 -9.01 9.28 12.10
N GLY A 150 -7.98 8.59 12.61
CA GLY A 150 -8.13 7.29 13.27
C GLY A 150 -8.40 6.10 12.33
N PHE A 151 -8.47 6.33 11.01
CA PHE A 151 -8.48 5.32 9.96
C PHE A 151 -7.08 5.03 9.47
N VAL A 152 -6.90 3.79 9.00
CA VAL A 152 -5.68 3.32 8.35
C VAL A 152 -6.03 2.96 6.92
N ASP A 153 -5.34 3.58 5.96
CA ASP A 153 -5.34 3.17 4.56
C ASP A 153 -4.02 2.48 4.24
N ASN A 154 -4.12 1.18 3.95
CA ASN A 154 -3.01 0.37 3.53
C ASN A 154 -3.02 0.32 2.02
N GLY A 155 -2.01 0.94 1.40
CA GLY A 155 -1.91 0.93 -0.04
C GLY A 155 -1.33 -0.38 -0.58
N ASN A 156 -1.41 -0.53 -1.90
CA ASN A 156 -0.73 -1.62 -2.58
C ASN A 156 0.79 -1.39 -2.44
N ASP A 157 1.50 -2.43 -2.03
CA ASP A 157 2.91 -2.69 -2.31
C ASP A 157 3.60 -1.65 -3.23
N LEU A 158 4.45 -0.82 -2.66
CA LEU A 158 5.36 0.09 -3.39
C LEU A 158 6.45 -0.72 -4.07
N THR A 159 6.92 -0.29 -5.24
CA THR A 159 8.00 -1.00 -5.94
C THR A 159 9.34 -0.53 -5.41
N GLY A 160 9.92 -1.31 -4.50
CA GLY A 160 11.18 -0.98 -3.86
C GLY A 160 11.96 -2.21 -3.40
N PRO A 161 13.28 -2.14 -3.21
CA PRO A 161 14.12 -3.24 -2.75
C PRO A 161 13.53 -4.08 -1.61
N LEU A 162 13.74 -5.40 -1.73
CA LEU A 162 13.08 -6.45 -0.94
C LEU A 162 13.01 -6.15 0.57
N ALA A 163 11.78 -6.02 1.07
CA ALA A 163 11.41 -6.42 2.42
C ALA A 163 11.19 -7.95 2.53
N SER A 164 11.64 -8.76 1.55
CA SER A 164 11.31 -10.21 1.49
C SER A 164 11.93 -11.09 2.57
N SER A 165 12.68 -10.51 3.50
CA SER A 165 13.17 -11.18 4.70
C SER A 165 12.37 -10.81 5.95
N CYS A 166 11.37 -9.95 5.83
CA CYS A 166 10.28 -9.88 6.79
C CYS A 166 9.45 -11.13 6.53
N THR A 167 9.98 -12.31 6.91
CA THR A 167 9.13 -13.46 7.12
C THR A 167 8.12 -13.02 8.15
N GLU A 168 6.97 -12.55 7.67
CA GLU A 168 5.73 -12.58 8.41
C GLU A 168 5.76 -13.89 9.17
N ILE A 169 5.87 -13.82 10.49
CA ILE A 169 5.47 -14.96 11.29
C ILE A 169 3.99 -15.09 10.94
N PRO A 170 3.55 -16.14 10.22
CA PRO A 170 2.16 -16.26 9.88
C PRO A 170 1.44 -16.44 11.21
N GLU A 171 0.54 -15.52 11.55
CA GLU A 171 -0.21 -15.55 12.81
C GLU A 171 -1.14 -16.79 12.96
N PHE A 172 -1.03 -17.79 12.09
CA PHE A 172 -1.75 -19.04 12.23
C PHE A 172 -1.03 -20.08 13.12
N THR A 173 0.31 -20.10 13.21
CA THR A 173 1.00 -21.09 14.07
C THR A 173 0.94 -20.73 15.56
N THR A 174 0.90 -19.44 15.89
CA THR A 174 0.88 -18.95 17.28
C THR A 174 -0.48 -19.19 17.95
N ILE A 175 -1.58 -19.18 17.20
CA ILE A 175 -2.92 -19.49 17.71
C ILE A 175 -3.22 -21.00 17.66
N ALA A 176 -2.70 -21.72 16.66
CA ALA A 176 -2.97 -23.16 16.51
C ALA A 176 -2.42 -24.00 17.67
N LEU A 177 -1.26 -23.64 18.23
CA LEU A 177 -0.62 -24.40 19.31
C LEU A 177 -1.43 -24.36 20.63
N PRO A 178 -1.86 -23.18 21.15
CA PRO A 178 -2.77 -23.11 22.28
C PRO A 178 -4.12 -23.80 22.01
N ALA A 179 -4.70 -23.64 20.82
CA ALA A 179 -6.00 -24.22 20.48
C ALA A 179 -5.97 -25.76 20.47
N LEU A 180 -4.93 -26.36 19.89
CA LEU A 180 -4.73 -27.82 19.90
C LEU A 180 -4.44 -28.35 21.30
N ALA A 181 -3.71 -27.59 22.13
CA ALA A 181 -3.48 -27.97 23.53
C ALA A 181 -4.78 -28.02 24.34
N VAL A 182 -5.68 -27.03 24.17
CA VAL A 182 -6.98 -26.99 24.83
C VAL A 182 -7.89 -28.14 24.35
N LEU A 183 -7.94 -28.40 23.03
CA LEU A 183 -8.68 -29.51 22.45
C LEU A 183 -8.17 -30.88 22.95
N GLY A 184 -6.85 -31.05 23.01
CA GLY A 184 -6.21 -32.25 23.55
C GLY A 184 -6.55 -32.47 25.02
N LEU A 185 -6.52 -31.41 25.84
CA LEU A 185 -6.91 -31.47 27.25
C LEU A 185 -8.38 -31.90 27.41
N PHE A 186 -9.27 -31.31 26.61
CA PHE A 186 -10.70 -31.61 26.64
C PHE A 186 -10.98 -33.09 26.29
N MET A 187 -10.36 -33.61 25.22
CA MET A 187 -10.49 -35.01 24.84
C MET A 187 -9.94 -35.96 25.91
N PHE A 188 -8.80 -35.63 26.51
CA PHE A 188 -8.19 -36.43 27.59
C PHE A 188 -9.13 -36.56 28.80
N PHE A 189 -9.70 -35.45 29.27
CA PHE A 189 -10.63 -35.48 30.40
C PHE A 189 -11.94 -36.21 30.07
N ASN A 190 -12.47 -36.05 28.85
CA ASN A 190 -13.68 -36.75 28.44
C ASN A 190 -13.46 -38.27 28.34
N ARG A 191 -12.32 -38.70 27.78
CA ARG A 191 -11.95 -40.12 27.75
C ARG A 191 -11.79 -40.72 29.16
N ARG A 192 -11.14 -39.99 30.07
CA ARG A 192 -10.93 -40.46 31.45
C ARG A 192 -12.26 -40.59 32.22
N ARG A 193 -13.24 -39.74 31.94
CA ARG A 193 -14.57 -39.81 32.56
C ARG A 193 -15.37 -41.03 32.09
N ASN A 194 -15.26 -41.39 30.82
CA ASN A 194 -16.00 -42.51 30.23
C ASN A 194 -15.37 -43.90 30.47
N GLN A 195 -14.18 -43.95 31.08
CA GLN A 195 -13.49 -45.20 31.46
C GLN A 195 -13.66 -45.58 32.94
N LYS A 196 -14.42 -44.79 33.70
CA LYS A 196 -14.91 -45.16 35.04
C LYS A 196 -16.37 -45.56 34.95
#